data_AF-A0A7X8MWV4-F1
#
_entry.id   AF-A0A7X8MWV4-F1
#
_cell.length_a   1.000
_cell.length_b   1.000
_cell.length_c   1.000
_cell.angle_alpha   90.00
_cell.angle_beta   90.00
_cell.angle_gamma   90.00
#
_symmetry.space_group_name_H-M   'P 1'
#
loop_
_entity.id
_entity.type
_entity.pdbx_description
1 polymer ?
#
loop_
_entity_poly.entity_id
_entity_poly.type
_entity_poly.pdbx_seq_one_letter_code
_entity_poly.pdbx_strand_id
1 'polypeptide(L)'
;MESVVTLWFITAADPARIIESEPKADRGFGRKYLAQLNPAWPITPIGEFPLNRSAQASAGEYYVAGFPGVTVVQTVLSDSPALSELNPRLLDSVPAAEVYAFAVNPETGYGGFAHWRGGVLKRSLCAERSRTYEDVGLPAPFEAPFWAGERAESIGGISLPFEPVELVAEAQRAWLGVDVSPDGPDIHVVAYAVDGRPAPRSVDGPRRAREAASRREPVALSSGYDDYEDDTENAPEPTHWADRTVAVAKRTGSGAARRLGAARRWVQEKIRHSDRRN
;
A
#
# COMPACT_ATOMS: atom_id res chain seq x y z
N MET A 1 -10.40 16.05 6.93
CA MET A 1 -10.02 15.40 5.65
C MET A 1 -8.96 14.36 5.95
N GLU A 2 -9.06 13.15 5.39
CA GLU A 2 -8.01 12.14 5.51
C GLU A 2 -7.16 12.12 4.24
N SER A 3 -5.85 12.00 4.37
CA SER A 3 -4.95 11.84 3.22
C SER A 3 -3.88 10.81 3.54
N VAL A 4 -3.51 10.04 2.53
CA VAL A 4 -2.37 9.12 2.63
C VAL A 4 -1.12 9.94 2.41
N VAL A 5 -0.22 9.94 3.39
CA VAL A 5 1.05 10.66 3.35
C VAL A 5 2.20 9.67 3.34
N THR A 6 3.11 9.86 2.39
CA THR A 6 4.36 9.12 2.29
C THR A 6 5.52 10.07 2.54
N LEU A 7 6.28 9.80 3.59
CA LEU A 7 7.50 10.51 3.96
C LEU A 7 8.72 9.73 3.48
N TRP A 8 9.66 10.47 2.89
CA TRP A 8 10.95 9.99 2.44
C TRP A 8 12.04 10.75 3.18
N PHE A 9 12.81 10.05 3.99
CA PHE A 9 13.95 10.58 4.72
C PHE A 9 15.22 10.18 3.99
N ILE A 10 15.93 11.16 3.43
CA ILE A 10 17.06 10.93 2.53
C ILE A 10 18.36 11.47 3.14
N THR A 11 19.35 10.60 3.21
CA THR A 11 20.76 10.91 3.50
C THR A 11 21.71 10.37 2.43
N ALA A 12 21.24 9.43 1.61
CA ALA A 12 21.97 8.92 0.46
C ALA A 12 22.25 10.03 -0.56
N ALA A 13 23.45 10.02 -1.14
CA ALA A 13 23.81 10.94 -2.23
C ALA A 13 23.04 10.65 -3.53
N ASP A 14 22.66 9.39 -3.74
CA ASP A 14 21.92 8.91 -4.89
C ASP A 14 20.81 7.94 -4.42
N PRO A 15 19.66 8.45 -3.97
CA PRO A 15 18.56 7.61 -3.52
C PRO A 15 17.95 6.79 -4.65
N ALA A 16 17.95 7.31 -5.90
CA ALA A 16 17.39 6.63 -7.07
C ALA A 16 18.07 5.27 -7.29
N ARG A 17 19.40 5.25 -7.33
CA ARG A 17 20.18 4.02 -7.50
C ARG A 17 19.91 2.97 -6.42
N ILE A 18 19.62 3.41 -5.20
CA ILE A 18 19.31 2.51 -4.09
C ILE A 18 17.94 1.87 -4.31
N ILE A 19 16.94 2.64 -4.71
CA ILE A 19 15.60 2.12 -4.99
C ILE A 19 15.59 1.22 -6.24
N GLU A 20 16.33 1.58 -7.29
CA GLU A 20 16.49 0.76 -8.50
C GLU A 20 17.12 -0.61 -8.24
N SER A 21 17.85 -0.78 -7.13
CA SER A 21 18.40 -2.08 -6.73
C SER A 21 17.39 -3.01 -6.07
N GLU A 22 16.14 -2.55 -5.89
CA GLU A 22 15.03 -3.28 -5.24
C GLU A 22 15.42 -3.93 -3.91
N PRO A 23 15.96 -3.16 -2.95
CA PRO A 23 16.41 -3.70 -1.68
C PRO A 23 15.22 -4.21 -0.87
N LYS A 24 15.41 -5.35 -0.21
CA LYS A 24 14.40 -5.88 0.72
C LYS A 24 14.31 -5.00 1.96
N ALA A 25 13.10 -4.80 2.47
CA ALA A 25 12.88 -4.06 3.70
C ALA A 25 13.43 -4.82 4.91
N ASP A 26 14.12 -4.12 5.81
CA ASP A 26 14.48 -4.68 7.12
C ASP A 26 13.23 -4.80 8.02
N ARG A 27 12.82 -6.05 8.27
CA ARG A 27 11.67 -6.41 9.12
C ARG A 27 11.79 -5.91 10.56
N GLY A 28 13.02 -5.77 11.06
CA GLY A 28 13.30 -5.27 12.41
C GLY A 28 13.29 -3.74 12.49
N PHE A 29 13.62 -3.06 11.38
CA PHE A 29 13.70 -1.60 11.32
C PHE A 29 12.35 -0.94 11.62
N GLY A 30 11.30 -1.31 10.88
CA GLY A 30 9.97 -0.68 11.03
C GLY A 30 9.40 -0.83 12.44
N ARG A 31 9.59 -2.00 13.07
CA ARG A 31 9.17 -2.22 14.46
C ARG A 31 9.92 -1.32 15.45
N LYS A 32 11.23 -1.17 15.28
CA LYS A 32 12.05 -0.28 16.13
C LYS A 32 11.66 1.19 15.93
N TYR A 33 11.49 1.60 14.68
CA TYR A 33 11.03 2.93 14.30
C TYR A 33 9.70 3.29 14.99
N LEU A 34 8.68 2.43 14.87
CA LEU A 34 7.38 2.68 15.48
C LEU A 34 7.44 2.71 17.01
N ALA A 35 8.26 1.84 17.62
CA ALA A 35 8.44 1.83 19.07
C ALA A 35 9.13 3.10 19.59
N GLN A 36 9.99 3.73 18.78
CA GLN A 36 10.61 5.02 19.09
C GLN A 36 9.63 6.18 18.87
N LEU A 37 8.85 6.14 17.78
CA LEU A 37 7.87 7.15 17.44
C LEU A 37 6.78 7.27 18.51
N ASN A 38 6.29 6.13 19.00
CA ASN A 38 5.39 6.08 20.16
C ASN A 38 5.54 4.75 20.93
N PRO A 39 6.23 4.77 22.09
CA PRO A 39 6.42 3.58 22.92
C PRO A 39 5.14 2.91 23.44
N ALA A 40 4.00 3.64 23.45
CA ALA A 40 2.73 3.12 23.93
C ALA A 40 1.96 2.32 22.86
N TRP A 41 2.40 2.32 21.60
CA TRP A 41 1.67 1.65 20.53
C TRP A 41 1.80 0.12 20.59
N PRO A 42 0.68 -0.62 20.52
CA PRO A 42 0.71 -2.05 20.24
C PRO A 42 1.06 -2.28 18.76
N ILE A 43 2.32 -2.59 18.48
CA ILE A 43 2.83 -2.78 17.11
C ILE A 43 2.59 -4.21 16.66
N THR A 44 1.68 -4.38 15.70
CA THR A 44 1.34 -5.67 15.09
C THR A 44 1.81 -5.71 13.62
N PRO A 45 2.69 -6.62 13.21
CA PRO A 45 3.05 -6.76 11.79
C PRO A 45 1.87 -7.32 10.98
N ILE A 46 1.63 -6.74 9.80
CA ILE A 46 0.56 -7.12 8.86
C ILE A 46 1.13 -7.97 7.72
N GLY A 47 2.21 -7.51 7.08
CA GLY A 47 2.76 -8.15 5.88
C GLY A 47 3.94 -7.40 5.28
N GLU A 48 4.52 -7.95 4.22
CA GLU A 48 5.61 -7.36 3.44
C GLU A 48 5.21 -7.41 1.96
N PHE A 49 5.33 -6.28 1.27
CA PHE A 49 4.87 -6.13 -0.11
C PHE A 49 5.49 -4.90 -0.79
N PRO A 50 5.48 -4.82 -2.13
CA PRO A 50 5.87 -3.61 -2.86
C PRO A 50 4.84 -2.49 -2.68
N LEU A 51 5.26 -1.34 -2.15
CA LEU A 51 4.42 -0.18 -1.83
C LEU A 51 3.66 0.35 -3.05
N ASN A 52 4.36 0.47 -4.18
CA ASN A 52 3.86 1.01 -5.43
C ASN A 52 2.87 0.10 -6.18
N ARG A 53 2.71 -1.16 -5.74
CA ARG A 53 1.82 -2.16 -6.36
C ARG A 53 0.79 -2.73 -5.38
N SER A 54 0.66 -2.12 -4.21
CA SER A 54 -0.22 -2.59 -3.13
C SER A 54 -1.24 -1.51 -2.74
N ALA A 55 -2.24 -1.91 -1.97
CA ALA A 55 -3.15 -0.96 -1.35
C ALA A 55 -2.36 0.02 -0.47
N GLN A 56 -2.86 1.26 -0.37
CA GLN A 56 -2.28 2.29 0.50
C GLN A 56 -2.61 2.04 1.97
N ALA A 57 -1.82 2.65 2.85
CA ALA A 57 -2.05 2.59 4.29
C ALA A 57 -3.46 3.07 4.66
N SER A 58 -4.11 2.33 5.55
CA SER A 58 -5.36 2.76 6.19
C SER A 58 -5.11 3.44 7.54
N ALA A 59 -6.14 4.06 8.11
CA ALA A 59 -6.05 4.66 9.44
C ALA A 59 -5.54 3.64 10.48
N GLY A 60 -4.54 4.05 11.26
CA GLY A 60 -3.87 3.19 12.24
C GLY A 60 -2.84 2.22 11.64
N GLU A 61 -2.53 2.33 10.35
CA GLU A 61 -1.48 1.57 9.68
C GLU A 61 -0.27 2.43 9.32
N TYR A 62 0.90 1.79 9.37
CA TYR A 62 2.19 2.35 8.98
C TYR A 62 2.91 1.37 8.08
N TYR A 63 3.27 1.80 6.88
CA TYR A 63 4.11 1.02 5.97
C TYR A 63 5.50 1.62 6.01
N VAL A 64 6.49 0.83 6.43
CA VAL A 64 7.82 1.32 6.75
C VAL A 64 8.88 0.48 6.03
N ALA A 65 9.85 1.17 5.43
CA ALA A 65 11.07 0.56 4.92
C ALA A 65 12.29 1.38 5.33
N GLY A 66 13.36 0.68 5.71
CA GLY A 66 14.69 1.27 5.88
C GLY A 66 15.64 0.64 4.88
N PHE A 67 16.18 1.45 3.98
CA PHE A 67 17.24 1.12 3.03
C PHE A 67 18.51 1.91 3.38
N PRO A 68 19.69 1.58 2.81
CA PRO A 68 20.89 2.38 3.01
C PRO A 68 20.64 3.86 2.69
N GLY A 69 20.65 4.73 3.71
CA GLY A 69 20.45 6.17 3.53
C GLY A 69 19.09 6.65 3.03
N VAL A 70 18.08 5.76 2.95
CA VAL A 70 16.70 6.08 2.55
C VAL A 70 15.74 5.41 3.52
N THR A 71 14.84 6.18 4.15
CA THR A 71 13.74 5.61 4.94
C THR A 71 12.41 6.07 4.36
N VAL A 72 11.48 5.14 4.20
CA VAL A 72 10.13 5.39 3.67
C VAL A 72 9.11 5.10 4.76
N VAL A 73 8.18 6.02 4.98
CA VAL A 73 7.09 5.86 5.96
C VAL A 73 5.79 6.34 5.31
N GLN A 74 4.84 5.43 5.10
CA GLN A 74 3.49 5.78 4.66
C GLN A 74 2.49 5.60 5.80
N THR A 75 1.61 6.57 5.99
CA THR A 75 0.49 6.50 6.95
C THR A 75 -0.66 7.40 6.51
N VAL A 76 -1.73 7.45 7.30
CA VAL A 76 -2.88 8.34 7.08
C VAL A 76 -2.82 9.50 8.07
N LEU A 77 -2.95 10.72 7.56
CA LEU A 77 -3.14 11.91 8.38
C LEU A 77 -4.59 12.38 8.30
N SER A 78 -5.18 12.64 9.46
CA SER A 78 -6.49 13.24 9.61
C SER A 78 -6.34 14.73 9.93
N ASP A 79 -7.14 15.56 9.26
CA ASP A 79 -7.29 16.99 9.54
C ASP A 79 -6.01 17.83 9.42
N SER A 80 -5.08 17.40 8.56
CA SER A 80 -3.83 18.11 8.24
C SER A 80 -3.76 18.38 6.73
N PRO A 81 -4.39 19.46 6.23
CA PRO A 81 -4.39 19.81 4.82
C PRO A 81 -3.14 20.59 4.37
N ALA A 82 -2.27 20.98 5.29
CA ALA A 82 -1.01 21.67 5.03
C ALA A 82 0.16 20.82 5.52
N LEU A 83 1.13 20.53 4.65
CA LEU A 83 2.27 19.67 4.99
C LEU A 83 3.35 20.42 5.78
N SER A 84 3.39 21.75 5.77
CA SER A 84 4.28 22.49 6.70
C SER A 84 3.91 22.30 8.17
N GLU A 85 2.66 21.93 8.45
CA GLU A 85 2.13 21.72 9.79
C GLU A 85 2.24 20.25 10.25
N LEU A 86 2.98 19.42 9.51
CA LEU A 86 3.24 18.04 9.91
C LEU A 86 3.72 17.96 11.36
N ASN A 87 3.20 16.98 12.09
CA ASN A 87 3.58 16.76 13.48
C ASN A 87 5.12 16.61 13.56
N PRO A 88 5.82 17.44 14.36
CA PRO A 88 7.28 17.37 14.48
C PRO A 88 7.79 15.99 14.89
N ARG A 89 7.03 15.21 15.66
CA ARG A 89 7.43 13.83 16.01
C ARG A 89 7.52 12.92 14.80
N LEU A 90 6.68 13.13 13.80
CA LEU A 90 6.70 12.37 12.56
C LEU A 90 7.75 12.95 11.59
N LEU A 91 7.80 14.28 11.46
CA LEU A 91 8.75 14.98 10.58
C LEU A 91 10.21 14.79 11.00
N ASP A 92 10.49 14.75 12.31
CA ASP A 92 11.84 14.61 12.86
C ASP A 92 12.15 13.16 13.31
N SER A 93 11.30 12.20 12.92
CA SER A 93 11.37 10.81 13.37
C SER A 93 12.64 10.07 12.91
N VAL A 94 13.26 10.54 11.82
CA VAL A 94 14.52 10.00 11.28
C VAL A 94 15.43 11.17 10.92
N PRO A 95 16.67 11.22 11.42
CA PRO A 95 17.66 12.20 10.97
C PRO A 95 17.90 12.09 9.47
N ALA A 96 17.69 13.19 8.73
CA ALA A 96 17.86 13.22 7.29
C ALA A 96 18.43 14.56 6.79
N ALA A 97 19.14 14.52 5.66
CA ALA A 97 19.60 15.72 4.99
C ALA A 97 18.44 16.38 4.22
N GLU A 98 17.63 15.55 3.57
CA GLU A 98 16.41 15.95 2.86
C GLU A 98 15.23 15.13 3.40
N VAL A 99 14.08 15.79 3.58
CA VAL A 99 12.80 15.12 3.83
C VAL A 99 11.82 15.53 2.76
N TYR A 100 11.18 14.56 2.12
CA TYR A 100 10.09 14.79 1.19
C TYR A 100 8.81 14.19 1.75
N ALA A 101 7.73 14.97 1.75
CA ALA A 101 6.39 14.49 2.06
C ALA A 101 5.53 14.57 0.81
N PHE A 102 4.77 13.50 0.54
CA PHE A 102 3.80 13.45 -0.55
C PHE A 102 2.48 12.98 0.02
N ALA A 103 1.41 13.73 -0.21
CA ALA A 103 0.08 13.48 0.29
C ALA A 103 -0.92 13.42 -0.85
N VAL A 104 -1.77 12.41 -0.84
CA VAL A 104 -2.85 12.27 -1.83
C VAL A 104 -4.15 11.85 -1.14
N ASN A 105 -5.26 12.38 -1.64
CA ASN A 105 -6.59 11.81 -1.45
C ASN A 105 -7.28 11.74 -2.82
N PRO A 106 -7.31 10.55 -3.45
CA PRO A 106 -7.94 10.37 -4.76
C PRO A 106 -9.44 10.64 -4.79
N GLU A 107 -10.15 10.51 -3.66
CA GLU A 107 -11.59 10.75 -3.60
C GLU A 107 -11.93 12.24 -3.74
N THR A 108 -11.06 13.12 -3.22
CA THR A 108 -11.26 14.58 -3.27
C THR A 108 -10.44 15.26 -4.37
N GLY A 109 -9.46 14.56 -4.95
CA GLY A 109 -8.47 15.16 -5.85
C GLY A 109 -7.43 16.02 -5.13
N TYR A 110 -7.32 15.88 -3.80
CA TYR A 110 -6.30 16.57 -3.02
C TYR A 110 -4.92 15.97 -3.31
N GLY A 111 -3.98 16.86 -3.60
CA GLY A 111 -2.56 16.57 -3.74
C GLY A 111 -1.74 17.56 -2.93
N GLY A 112 -0.77 17.05 -2.19
CA GLY A 112 0.20 17.86 -1.46
C GLY A 112 1.61 17.30 -1.60
N PHE A 113 2.59 18.18 -1.71
CA PHE A 113 3.99 17.81 -1.59
C PHE A 113 4.76 18.86 -0.81
N ALA A 114 5.78 18.43 -0.08
CA ALA A 114 6.63 19.32 0.68
C ALA A 114 8.07 18.80 0.75
N HIS A 115 9.02 19.74 0.81
CA HIS A 115 10.45 19.47 0.85
C HIS A 115 11.11 20.28 1.96
N TRP A 116 11.79 19.58 2.87
CA TRP A 116 12.67 20.15 3.87
C TRP A 116 14.12 19.78 3.56
N ARG A 117 15.01 20.76 3.73
CA ARG A 117 16.47 20.56 3.64
C ARG A 117 17.12 21.04 4.93
N GLY A 118 17.83 20.14 5.62
CA GLY A 118 18.45 20.44 6.91
C GLY A 118 17.45 20.98 7.94
N GLY A 119 16.24 20.40 7.99
CA GLY A 119 15.15 20.82 8.87
C GLY A 119 14.42 22.11 8.47
N VAL A 120 14.83 22.78 7.38
CA VAL A 120 14.19 24.01 6.92
C VAL A 120 13.27 23.71 5.73
N LEU A 121 12.00 24.08 5.84
CA LEU A 121 11.03 23.98 4.75
C LEU A 121 11.48 24.84 3.56
N LYS A 122 11.58 24.23 2.37
CA LYS A 122 12.00 24.88 1.12
C LYS A 122 10.85 25.11 0.17
N ARG A 123 9.93 24.14 0.10
CA ARG A 123 8.76 24.16 -0.76
C ARG A 123 7.63 23.37 -0.11
N SER A 124 6.41 23.89 -0.13
CA SER A 124 5.20 23.12 0.14
C SER A 124 4.05 23.62 -0.73
N LEU A 125 3.35 22.73 -1.42
CA LEU A 125 2.10 23.03 -2.10
C LEU A 125 1.09 21.97 -1.71
N CYS A 126 -0.06 22.37 -1.19
CA CYS A 126 -1.17 21.48 -0.87
C CYS A 126 -2.45 22.06 -1.43
N ALA A 127 -3.16 21.32 -2.29
CA ALA A 127 -4.33 21.82 -2.98
C ALA A 127 -5.29 20.72 -3.42
N GLU A 128 -6.57 21.10 -3.50
CA GLU A 128 -7.51 20.52 -4.45
C GLU A 128 -7.57 21.43 -5.69
N ARG A 129 -8.08 20.93 -6.81
CA ARG A 129 -8.12 21.69 -8.06
C ARG A 129 -8.87 23.03 -7.94
N SER A 130 -9.85 23.14 -7.06
CA SER A 130 -10.64 24.36 -6.81
C SER A 130 -10.18 25.16 -5.59
N ARG A 131 -9.21 24.66 -4.82
CA ARG A 131 -8.82 25.25 -3.54
C ARG A 131 -7.37 24.97 -3.20
N THR A 132 -6.60 26.04 -3.04
CA THR A 132 -5.26 25.98 -2.45
C THR A 132 -5.35 26.06 -0.93
N TYR A 133 -4.71 25.10 -0.24
CA TYR A 133 -4.56 25.09 1.21
C TYR A 133 -3.25 25.73 1.64
N GLU A 134 -2.20 25.47 0.86
CA GLU A 134 -0.85 25.93 1.15
C GLU A 134 -0.08 26.14 -0.15
N ASP A 135 0.70 27.23 -0.24
CA ASP A 135 1.69 27.48 -1.28
C ASP A 135 2.86 28.27 -0.67
N VAL A 136 3.91 27.56 -0.28
CA VAL A 136 5.07 28.10 0.43
C VAL A 136 6.35 27.79 -0.35
N GLY A 137 7.25 28.78 -0.41
CA GLY A 137 8.52 28.66 -1.11
C GLY A 137 8.40 28.96 -2.61
N LEU A 138 9.53 28.83 -3.31
CA LEU A 138 9.57 29.08 -4.76
C LEU A 138 9.28 27.78 -5.52
N PRO A 139 8.42 27.81 -6.56
CA PRO A 139 8.16 26.65 -7.39
C PRO A 139 9.44 26.01 -7.94
N ALA A 140 9.50 24.69 -7.91
CA ALA A 140 10.58 23.93 -8.49
C ALA A 140 10.42 23.82 -10.03
N PRO A 141 11.50 23.57 -10.79
CA PRO A 141 11.44 23.55 -12.26
C PRO A 141 10.42 22.56 -12.85
N PHE A 142 10.19 21.41 -12.20
CA PHE A 142 9.23 20.41 -12.66
C PHE A 142 7.77 20.92 -12.61
N GLU A 143 7.48 21.95 -11.81
CA GLU A 143 6.14 22.51 -11.70
C GLU A 143 5.78 23.40 -12.90
N ALA A 144 6.77 23.90 -13.65
CA ALA A 144 6.54 24.92 -14.69
C ALA A 144 5.50 24.51 -15.75
N PRO A 145 5.51 23.29 -16.31
CA PRO A 145 4.49 22.86 -17.28
C PRO A 145 3.08 22.82 -16.68
N PHE A 146 2.96 22.56 -15.37
CA PHE A 146 1.68 22.54 -14.67
C PHE A 146 1.12 23.95 -14.54
N TRP A 147 1.93 24.89 -14.05
CA TRP A 147 1.55 26.30 -13.94
C TRP A 147 1.24 26.95 -15.30
N ALA A 148 1.90 26.49 -16.37
CA ALA A 148 1.62 26.91 -17.74
C ALA A 148 0.30 26.34 -18.32
N GLY A 149 -0.34 25.38 -17.63
CA GLY A 149 -1.55 24.71 -18.10
C GLY A 149 -1.31 23.71 -19.23
N GLU A 150 -0.09 23.19 -19.36
CA GLU A 150 0.27 22.21 -20.39
C GLU A 150 -0.11 20.78 -20.01
N ARG A 151 -0.48 20.54 -18.73
CA ARG A 151 -0.73 19.21 -18.17
C ARG A 151 -2.20 18.84 -18.03
N ALA A 152 -3.10 19.82 -18.05
CA ALA A 152 -4.55 19.56 -18.03
C ALA A 152 -5.31 20.68 -18.73
N GLU A 153 -6.51 20.37 -19.21
CA GLU A 153 -7.41 21.39 -19.76
C GLU A 153 -7.88 22.35 -18.66
N SER A 154 -7.83 23.65 -18.92
CA SER A 154 -8.34 24.64 -17.96
C SER A 154 -9.85 24.55 -17.81
N ILE A 155 -10.32 24.38 -16.58
CA ILE A 155 -11.75 24.40 -16.22
C ILE A 155 -12.26 25.81 -15.88
N GLY A 156 -11.41 26.83 -16.05
CA GLY A 156 -11.72 28.23 -15.81
C GLY A 156 -11.91 28.61 -14.33
N GLY A 157 -12.33 29.85 -14.11
CA GLY A 157 -12.57 30.39 -12.77
C GLY A 157 -11.30 30.54 -11.93
N ILE A 158 -11.38 30.17 -10.65
CA ILE A 158 -10.27 30.22 -9.68
C ILE A 158 -9.54 28.88 -9.54
N SER A 159 -9.85 27.91 -10.40
CA SER A 159 -9.26 26.58 -10.35
C SER A 159 -7.81 26.57 -10.83
N LEU A 160 -7.03 25.66 -10.27
CA LEU A 160 -5.67 25.38 -10.73
C LEU A 160 -5.69 24.86 -12.17
N PRO A 161 -4.68 25.22 -12.99
CA PRO A 161 -4.58 24.80 -14.39
C PRO A 161 -4.12 23.34 -14.54
N PHE A 162 -4.14 22.55 -13.46
CA PHE A 162 -3.72 21.16 -13.40
C PHE A 162 -4.45 20.37 -12.31
N GLU A 163 -4.32 19.05 -12.34
CA GLU A 163 -4.73 18.17 -11.25
C GLU A 163 -3.63 18.07 -10.18
N PRO A 164 -3.88 18.44 -8.91
CA PRO A 164 -2.86 18.40 -7.86
C PRO A 164 -2.23 17.03 -7.65
N VAL A 165 -3.00 15.94 -7.81
CA VAL A 165 -2.51 14.56 -7.68
C VAL A 165 -1.43 14.23 -8.74
N GLU A 166 -1.59 14.72 -9.97
CA GLU A 166 -0.60 14.51 -11.03
C GLU A 166 0.69 15.30 -10.76
N LEU A 167 0.56 16.52 -10.23
CA LEU A 167 1.72 17.31 -9.82
C LEU A 167 2.51 16.63 -8.69
N VAL A 168 1.81 15.99 -7.74
CA VAL A 168 2.47 15.18 -6.69
C VAL A 168 3.26 14.03 -7.30
N ALA A 169 2.71 13.31 -8.28
CA ALA A 169 3.42 12.22 -8.95
C ALA A 169 4.69 12.71 -9.68
N GLU A 170 4.64 13.88 -10.32
CA GLU A 170 5.82 14.48 -10.93
C GLU A 170 6.83 14.98 -9.89
N ALA A 171 6.37 15.54 -8.76
CA ALA A 171 7.24 15.92 -7.66
C ALA A 171 8.01 14.72 -7.09
N GLN A 172 7.33 13.57 -6.94
CA GLN A 172 7.97 12.31 -6.52
C GLN A 172 9.08 11.91 -7.49
N ARG A 173 8.79 11.87 -8.79
CA ARG A 173 9.78 11.53 -9.82
C ARG A 173 10.96 12.50 -9.81
N ALA A 174 10.68 13.81 -9.80
CA ALA A 174 11.69 14.85 -9.92
C ALA A 174 12.62 14.92 -8.70
N TRP A 175 12.09 14.73 -7.49
CA TRP A 175 12.88 14.80 -6.26
C TRP A 175 13.59 13.49 -5.89
N LEU A 176 12.95 12.35 -6.12
CA LEU A 176 13.56 11.05 -5.81
C LEU A 176 14.49 10.56 -6.92
N GLY A 177 14.31 11.06 -8.15
CA GLY A 177 15.11 10.68 -9.31
C GLY A 177 14.80 9.28 -9.85
N VAL A 178 13.73 8.65 -9.37
CA VAL A 178 13.29 7.29 -9.75
C VAL A 178 11.78 7.28 -9.91
N ASP A 179 11.28 6.41 -10.80
CA ASP A 179 9.84 6.20 -10.92
C ASP A 179 9.32 5.38 -9.74
N VAL A 180 8.41 5.97 -8.95
CA VAL A 180 7.76 5.31 -7.80
C VAL A 180 6.34 4.86 -8.11
N SER A 181 5.93 4.95 -9.39
CA SER A 181 4.67 4.42 -9.88
C SER A 181 4.67 2.88 -9.88
N PRO A 182 3.50 2.24 -10.15
CA PRO A 182 3.45 0.78 -10.32
C PRO A 182 4.40 0.23 -11.41
N ASP A 183 4.77 1.05 -12.39
CA ASP A 183 5.65 0.69 -13.50
C ASP A 183 7.14 0.79 -13.14
N GLY A 184 7.47 1.45 -12.02
CA GLY A 184 8.83 1.57 -11.49
C GLY A 184 9.33 0.31 -10.76
N PRO A 185 10.57 0.34 -10.23
CA PRO A 185 11.12 -0.72 -9.38
C PRO A 185 10.27 -0.98 -8.13
N ASP A 186 10.33 -2.21 -7.63
CA ASP A 186 9.61 -2.58 -6.41
C ASP A 186 10.19 -1.85 -5.17
N ILE A 187 9.34 -1.08 -4.49
CA ILE A 187 9.67 -0.44 -3.22
C ILE A 187 9.16 -1.32 -2.09
N HIS A 188 9.96 -2.29 -1.65
CA HIS A 188 9.55 -3.21 -0.59
C HIS A 188 9.35 -2.49 0.75
N VAL A 189 8.18 -2.68 1.37
CA VAL A 189 7.84 -2.15 2.70
C VAL A 189 7.32 -3.26 3.62
N VAL A 190 7.42 -3.04 4.92
CA VAL A 190 6.73 -3.86 5.92
C VAL A 190 5.58 -3.04 6.52
N ALA A 191 4.39 -3.62 6.49
CA ALA A 191 3.18 -3.03 7.03
C ALA A 191 2.97 -3.41 8.50
N TYR A 192 2.56 -2.44 9.29
CA TYR A 192 2.24 -2.58 10.70
C TYR A 192 0.92 -1.90 11.04
N ALA A 193 0.16 -2.48 11.96
CA ALA A 193 -0.95 -1.83 12.63
C ALA A 193 -0.52 -1.36 14.03
N VAL A 194 -1.01 -0.20 14.47
CA VAL A 194 -0.72 0.40 15.78
C VAL A 194 -1.96 0.57 16.68
N ASP A 195 -3.10 0.03 16.25
CA ASP A 195 -4.41 0.17 16.91
C ASP A 195 -4.80 -1.04 17.79
N GLY A 196 -3.90 -2.01 17.94
CA GLY A 196 -4.10 -3.19 18.78
C GLY A 196 -4.86 -4.32 18.11
N ARG A 197 -5.17 -4.24 16.81
CA ARG A 197 -5.74 -5.37 16.07
C ARG A 197 -4.77 -6.57 16.05
N PRO A 198 -5.29 -7.81 16.10
CA PRO A 198 -4.45 -9.00 16.05
C PRO A 198 -3.77 -9.16 14.68
N ALA A 199 -2.60 -9.79 14.67
CA ALA A 199 -1.90 -10.09 13.42
C ALA A 199 -2.78 -10.96 12.51
N PRO A 200 -2.76 -10.74 11.19
CA PRO A 200 -3.33 -11.69 10.25
C PRO A 200 -2.78 -13.08 10.55
N ARG A 201 -3.67 -14.08 10.71
CA ARG A 201 -3.21 -15.47 10.86
C ARG A 201 -2.41 -15.81 9.60
N SER A 202 -1.16 -16.23 9.77
CA SER A 202 -0.41 -16.77 8.63
C SER A 202 -1.26 -17.90 8.06
N VAL A 203 -1.53 -17.83 6.75
CA VAL A 203 -2.14 -18.97 6.05
C VAL A 203 -1.03 -19.98 5.81
N ASP A 204 -0.41 -20.47 6.89
CA ASP A 204 0.25 -21.76 6.88
C ASP A 204 -0.86 -22.80 6.85
N GLY A 205 -1.54 -22.87 5.71
CA GLY A 205 -2.58 -23.86 5.51
C GLY A 205 -2.00 -25.27 5.68
N PRO A 206 -2.84 -26.27 5.99
CA PRO A 206 -2.44 -27.69 6.09
C PRO A 206 -1.82 -28.27 4.81
N ARG A 207 -1.65 -27.47 3.74
CA ARG A 207 -1.06 -27.85 2.46
C ARG A 207 0.43 -28.19 2.57
N ARG A 208 1.23 -27.41 3.33
CA ARG A 208 2.65 -27.74 3.55
C ARG A 208 2.84 -29.00 4.39
N ALA A 209 1.96 -29.23 5.38
CA ALA A 209 1.97 -30.45 6.18
C ALA A 209 1.56 -31.68 5.35
N ARG A 210 0.60 -31.54 4.42
CA ARG A 210 0.18 -32.60 3.49
C ARG A 210 1.24 -32.92 2.43
N GLU A 211 1.94 -31.92 1.90
CA GLU A 211 3.06 -32.10 0.94
C GLU A 211 4.32 -32.67 1.60
N ALA A 212 4.57 -32.37 2.87
CA ALA A 212 5.64 -33.01 3.64
C ALA A 212 5.32 -34.46 4.03
N ALA A 213 4.03 -34.77 4.26
CA ALA A 213 3.56 -36.13 4.53
C ALA A 213 3.57 -37.01 3.27
N SER A 214 3.26 -36.46 2.09
CA SER A 214 3.28 -37.23 0.82
C SER A 214 4.68 -37.53 0.28
N ARG A 215 5.73 -36.83 0.77
CA ARG A 215 7.14 -37.11 0.43
C ARG A 215 7.81 -38.16 1.30
N ARG A 216 7.11 -38.77 2.26
CA ARG A 216 7.68 -39.67 3.27
C ARG A 216 7.34 -41.16 3.11
N GLU A 217 6.72 -41.57 2.00
CA GLU A 217 6.57 -43.01 1.72
C GLU A 217 7.68 -43.51 0.80
N PRO A 218 8.67 -44.27 1.30
CA PRO A 218 9.53 -45.07 0.43
C PRO A 218 8.71 -46.25 -0.10
N VAL A 219 8.47 -46.26 -1.42
CA VAL A 219 7.89 -47.43 -2.11
C VAL A 219 8.90 -48.57 -2.02
N ALA A 220 8.57 -49.58 -1.22
CA ALA A 220 9.31 -50.83 -1.16
C ALA A 220 9.08 -51.62 -2.45
N LEU A 221 10.14 -51.83 -3.22
CA LEU A 221 10.20 -52.78 -4.33
C LEU A 221 10.12 -54.21 -3.75
N SER A 222 9.08 -54.96 -4.07
CA SER A 222 9.03 -56.41 -3.88
C SER A 222 8.69 -57.13 -5.18
N SER A 223 9.77 -57.61 -5.82
CA SER A 223 9.94 -58.81 -6.63
C SER A 223 8.76 -59.77 -6.84
N GLY A 224 8.58 -60.22 -8.09
CA GLY A 224 8.22 -61.62 -8.40
C GLY A 224 7.46 -61.87 -9.71
N TYR A 225 8.20 -62.16 -10.79
CA TYR A 225 7.94 -63.15 -11.87
C TYR A 225 6.49 -63.49 -12.29
N ASP A 226 6.17 -63.38 -13.60
CA ASP A 226 6.15 -64.55 -14.51
C ASP A 226 6.10 -64.10 -15.99
N ASP A 227 6.88 -64.77 -16.83
CA ASP A 227 7.19 -64.47 -18.24
C ASP A 227 6.98 -65.74 -19.06
N TYR A 228 5.93 -65.79 -19.89
CA TYR A 228 5.82 -66.63 -21.08
C TYR A 228 4.85 -66.00 -22.11
N GLU A 229 5.34 -65.95 -23.35
CA GLU A 229 4.65 -65.73 -24.64
C GLU A 229 3.42 -66.68 -24.80
N ASP A 230 2.42 -66.51 -25.66
CA ASP A 230 2.35 -66.09 -27.06
C ASP A 230 0.85 -65.95 -27.47
N ASP A 231 0.63 -65.59 -28.72
CA ASP A 231 -0.57 -65.67 -29.56
C ASP A 231 -1.35 -64.37 -29.80
N THR A 232 -0.88 -63.72 -30.85
CA THR A 232 -1.59 -62.93 -31.86
C THR A 232 -3.10 -63.12 -31.91
N GLU A 233 -3.85 -62.02 -31.94
CA GLU A 233 -4.92 -61.86 -32.93
C GLU A 233 -5.35 -60.38 -33.09
N ASN A 234 -5.81 -60.09 -34.30
CA ASN A 234 -5.93 -58.79 -34.94
C ASN A 234 -7.03 -57.86 -34.36
N ALA A 235 -6.73 -56.56 -34.45
CA ALA A 235 -7.53 -55.36 -34.76
C ALA A 235 -9.03 -55.52 -35.17
N PRO A 236 -9.90 -54.47 -35.14
CA PRO A 236 -9.58 -53.03 -35.15
C PRO A 236 -10.49 -52.08 -34.32
N GLU A 237 -10.05 -50.82 -34.23
CA GLU A 237 -10.82 -49.58 -33.98
C GLU A 237 -11.86 -49.30 -35.12
N PRO A 238 -12.62 -48.18 -35.14
CA PRO A 238 -13.18 -47.31 -34.09
C PRO A 238 -14.68 -47.05 -34.35
N THR A 239 -15.36 -46.30 -33.46
CA THR A 239 -16.60 -45.49 -33.64
C THR A 239 -17.26 -45.40 -32.25
N HIS A 240 -18.00 -44.39 -31.83
CA HIS A 240 -18.67 -43.30 -32.53
C HIS A 240 -18.83 -42.15 -31.52
N TRP A 241 -18.87 -40.94 -32.06
CA TRP A 241 -19.23 -39.72 -31.38
C TRP A 241 -20.69 -39.69 -30.88
N ALA A 242 -20.94 -38.73 -30.00
CA ALA A 242 -22.20 -38.01 -29.78
C ALA A 242 -23.16 -38.50 -28.68
N ASP A 243 -23.52 -37.49 -27.88
CA ASP A 243 -24.74 -37.28 -27.13
C ASP A 243 -24.93 -38.06 -25.83
N ARG A 244 -24.80 -37.31 -24.73
CA ARG A 244 -26.03 -36.85 -24.07
C ARG A 244 -25.83 -35.65 -23.16
N THR A 245 -26.52 -34.60 -23.52
CA THR A 245 -26.83 -33.42 -22.74
C THR A 245 -28.09 -33.61 -21.89
N VAL A 246 -28.13 -32.86 -20.77
CA VAL A 246 -29.30 -32.31 -20.05
C VAL A 246 -30.01 -33.16 -18.99
N ALA A 247 -29.81 -32.74 -17.73
CA ALA A 247 -30.88 -32.47 -16.74
C ALA A 247 -30.31 -31.43 -15.74
N VAL A 248 -30.63 -30.12 -15.78
CA VAL A 248 -31.86 -29.43 -15.36
C VAL A 248 -32.29 -29.77 -13.93
N ALA A 249 -32.03 -28.86 -12.98
CA ALA A 249 -33.06 -27.98 -12.40
C ALA A 249 -32.72 -27.51 -10.97
N LYS A 250 -32.86 -26.18 -10.81
CA LYS A 250 -33.42 -25.46 -9.65
C LYS A 250 -32.68 -25.56 -8.31
N ARG A 251 -32.17 -24.40 -7.86
CA ARG A 251 -32.74 -23.69 -6.69
C ARG A 251 -32.14 -22.30 -6.50
N THR A 252 -33.05 -21.31 -6.44
CA THR A 252 -33.15 -20.21 -5.45
C THR A 252 -31.84 -19.60 -4.96
N GLY A 253 -31.58 -18.30 -5.08
CA GLY A 253 -32.47 -17.19 -4.77
C GLY A 253 -31.76 -16.27 -3.77
N SER A 254 -32.11 -14.97 -3.81
CA SER A 254 -31.69 -13.91 -2.89
C SER A 254 -30.25 -13.37 -3.02
N GLY A 255 -30.10 -12.36 -3.88
CA GLY A 255 -29.40 -11.16 -3.47
C GLY A 255 -30.13 -10.47 -2.32
N ALA A 256 -29.41 -9.61 -1.60
CA ALA A 256 -29.82 -8.85 -0.42
C ALA A 256 -29.91 -9.64 0.91
N ALA A 257 -28.75 -9.87 1.54
CA ALA A 257 -28.62 -9.87 3.01
C ALA A 257 -27.14 -9.96 3.42
N ARG A 258 -26.46 -8.81 3.54
CA ARG A 258 -25.34 -8.58 4.49
C ARG A 258 -24.87 -7.12 4.48
N ARG A 259 -25.83 -6.21 4.58
CA ARG A 259 -25.63 -4.89 5.19
C ARG A 259 -26.60 -4.86 6.37
N LEU A 260 -26.08 -5.09 7.57
CA LEU A 260 -26.63 -4.71 8.88
C LEU A 260 -25.81 -5.43 9.95
N GLY A 261 -24.82 -4.73 10.50
CA GLY A 261 -23.98 -5.32 11.54
C GLY A 261 -22.83 -4.46 12.06
N ALA A 262 -22.92 -3.12 12.00
CA ALA A 262 -21.91 -2.27 12.65
C ALA A 262 -22.42 -0.90 13.13
N ALA A 263 -23.73 -0.68 13.19
CA ALA A 263 -24.33 0.60 13.62
C ALA A 263 -24.94 0.56 15.03
N ARG A 264 -24.41 -0.27 15.94
CA ARG A 264 -25.00 -0.42 17.30
C ARG A 264 -24.04 -0.30 18.49
N ARG A 265 -22.80 0.14 18.30
CA ARG A 265 -21.88 0.41 19.43
C ARG A 265 -21.32 1.83 19.53
N TRP A 266 -21.56 2.69 18.55
CA TRP A 266 -21.06 4.08 18.57
C TRP A 266 -22.07 5.10 19.14
N VAL A 267 -23.34 4.71 19.34
CA VAL A 267 -24.39 5.59 19.88
C VAL A 267 -24.47 5.56 21.43
N GLN A 268 -23.78 4.63 22.11
CA GLN A 268 -23.80 4.56 23.58
C GLN A 268 -22.75 5.42 24.29
N GLU A 269 -21.77 5.97 23.57
CA GLU A 269 -20.71 6.79 24.18
C GLU A 269 -21.00 8.29 24.13
N LYS A 270 -21.98 8.72 23.31
CA LYS A 270 -22.39 10.14 23.21
C LYS A 270 -23.55 10.55 24.12
N ILE A 271 -24.18 9.63 24.84
CA ILE A 271 -25.30 9.92 25.76
C ILE A 271 -24.83 10.08 27.22
N ARG A 272 -23.54 9.83 27.52
CA ARG A 272 -23.00 9.98 28.89
C ARG A 272 -22.33 11.32 29.21
N HIS A 273 -22.34 12.27 28.27
CA HIS A 273 -21.68 13.57 28.45
C HIS A 273 -22.58 14.80 28.22
N SER A 274 -23.90 14.66 28.09
CA SER A 274 -24.81 15.83 28.00
C SER A 274 -25.58 16.17 29.28
N ASP A 275 -25.35 15.49 30.41
CA ASP A 275 -26.16 15.70 31.63
C ASP A 275 -25.41 16.38 32.78
N ARG A 276 -24.55 17.34 32.43
CA ARG A 276 -24.05 18.37 33.36
C ARG A 276 -24.02 19.74 32.68
N ARG A 277 -25.21 20.32 32.46
CA ARG A 277 -25.47 21.76 32.41
C ARG A 277 -26.98 22.05 32.36
N ASN A 278 -27.65 21.80 33.48
CA ASN A 278 -28.58 22.70 34.17
C ASN A 278 -29.23 21.94 35.35
#